data_AF-D7GWA9-F1
#
_entry.id   AF-D7GWA9-F1
#
_cell.length_a   1.000
_cell.length_b   1.000
_cell.length_c   1.000
_cell.angle_alpha   90.00
_cell.angle_beta   90.00
_cell.angle_gamma   90.00
#
_symmetry.space_group_name_H-M   'P 1'
#
loop_
_entity.id
_entity.type
_entity.pdbx_description
1 polymer ?
#
loop_
_entity_poly.entity_id
_entity_poly.type
_entity_poly.pdbx_seq_one_letter_code
_entity_poly.pdbx_strand_id
1 'polypeptide(L)'
;MTKNEMLKELDRLQKEKGIDLDGIGQNSNKSTIQNAINCLLCPDDLLEKYLTVLTLKYPYIGEKISENGDFKKHRFNRLYVFNTARMILAD
;
A
#
# COMPACT_ATOMS: atom_id res chain seq x y z
N MET A 1 -15.29 -13.06 -1.58
CA MET A 1 -15.95 -11.82 -1.13
C MET A 1 -16.68 -11.15 -2.29
N THR A 2 -17.88 -10.63 -2.05
CA THR A 2 -18.56 -9.67 -2.93
C THR A 2 -17.85 -8.33 -2.91
N LYS A 3 -18.07 -7.46 -3.91
CA LYS A 3 -17.44 -6.13 -3.94
C LYS A 3 -17.79 -5.31 -2.70
N ASN A 4 -19.04 -5.43 -2.23
CA ASN A 4 -19.51 -4.75 -1.02
C ASN A 4 -18.81 -5.26 0.24
N GLU A 5 -18.60 -6.57 0.36
CA GLU A 5 -17.80 -7.15 1.46
C GLU A 5 -16.35 -6.64 1.44
N MET A 6 -15.75 -6.54 0.25
CA MET A 6 -14.40 -6.01 0.10
C MET A 6 -14.30 -4.53 0.50
N LEU A 7 -15.28 -3.72 0.14
CA LEU A 7 -15.32 -2.31 0.53
C LEU A 7 -15.50 -2.14 2.05
N LYS A 8 -16.32 -2.98 2.69
CA LYS A 8 -16.48 -3.00 4.15
C LYS A 8 -15.17 -3.41 4.85
N GLU A 9 -14.49 -4.43 4.32
CA GLU A 9 -13.21 -4.87 4.87
C GLU A 9 -12.11 -3.82 4.70
N LEU A 10 -12.06 -3.18 3.53
CA LEU A 10 -11.16 -2.06 3.29
C LEU A 10 -11.41 -0.93 4.31
N ASP A 11 -12.65 -0.49 4.47
CA ASP A 11 -13.03 0.56 5.43
C ASP A 11 -12.67 0.19 6.88
N ARG A 12 -12.92 -1.06 7.29
CA ARG A 12 -12.52 -1.58 8.61
C ARG A 12 -11.01 -1.46 8.83
N LEU A 13 -10.20 -1.96 7.89
CA LEU A 13 -8.74 -1.93 7.98
C LEU A 13 -8.17 -0.51 7.94
N GLN A 14 -8.75 0.37 7.13
CA GLN A 14 -8.38 1.79 7.08
C GLN A 14 -8.60 2.48 8.43
N LYS A 15 -9.75 2.23 9.06
CA LYS A 15 -10.07 2.76 10.40
C LYS A 15 -9.16 2.19 11.47
N GLU A 16 -8.93 0.88 11.48
CA GLU A 16 -8.03 0.22 12.45
C GLU A 16 -6.60 0.75 12.38
N LYS A 17 -6.11 1.06 11.18
CA LYS A 17 -4.75 1.57 10.99
C LYS A 17 -4.63 3.09 11.06
N GLY A 18 -5.75 3.81 11.01
CA GLY A 18 -5.79 5.27 10.89
C GLY A 18 -5.22 5.76 9.55
N ILE A 19 -5.49 5.05 8.45
CA ILE A 19 -4.94 5.33 7.12
C ILE A 19 -6.10 5.39 6.13
N ASP A 20 -6.17 6.44 5.31
CA ASP A 20 -7.11 6.54 4.20
C ASP A 20 -6.34 6.44 2.87
N LEU A 21 -6.34 5.26 2.24
CA LEU A 21 -5.61 5.03 0.98
C LEU A 21 -6.24 5.84 -0.16
N ASP A 22 -5.41 6.56 -0.90
CA ASP A 22 -5.89 7.46 -1.93
C ASP A 22 -6.42 6.72 -3.16
N GLY A 23 -7.56 7.18 -3.70
CA GLY A 23 -8.12 6.70 -4.97
C GLY A 23 -8.76 5.31 -4.96
N ILE A 24 -8.96 4.67 -3.80
CA ILE A 24 -9.60 3.34 -3.70
C ILE A 24 -11.02 3.47 -3.16
N GLY A 25 -12.01 2.98 -3.90
CA GLY A 25 -13.41 3.06 -3.46
C GLY A 25 -14.40 2.32 -4.34
N GLN A 26 -15.66 2.78 -4.33
CA GLN A 26 -16.77 2.12 -5.02
C GLN A 26 -16.58 1.98 -6.54
N ASN A 27 -15.83 2.89 -7.16
CA ASN A 27 -15.55 2.86 -8.60
C ASN A 27 -14.37 1.94 -8.96
N SER A 28 -13.57 1.52 -7.98
CA SER A 28 -12.44 0.61 -8.21
C SER A 28 -12.95 -0.79 -8.58
N ASN A 29 -12.21 -1.50 -9.44
CA ASN A 29 -12.50 -2.91 -9.72
C ASN A 29 -12.14 -3.79 -8.51
N LYS A 30 -12.55 -5.07 -8.52
CA LYS A 30 -12.30 -5.98 -7.40
C LYS A 30 -10.80 -6.20 -7.14
N SER A 31 -9.97 -6.32 -8.18
CA SER A 31 -8.54 -6.57 -8.01
C SER A 31 -7.83 -5.39 -7.33
N THR A 32 -8.17 -4.17 -7.70
CA THR A 32 -7.68 -2.93 -7.05
C THR A 32 -8.07 -2.89 -5.57
N ILE A 33 -9.32 -3.22 -5.23
CA ILE A 33 -9.77 -3.25 -3.82
C ILE A 33 -9.04 -4.36 -3.05
N GLN A 34 -8.92 -5.56 -3.62
CA GLN A 34 -8.18 -6.66 -2.98
C GLN A 34 -6.72 -6.29 -2.73
N ASN A 35 -6.10 -5.61 -3.69
CA ASN A 35 -4.72 -5.17 -3.56
C ASN A 35 -4.55 -4.14 -2.44
N ALA A 36 -5.49 -3.20 -2.29
CA ALA A 36 -5.50 -2.26 -1.17
C ALA A 36 -5.66 -2.98 0.18
N ILE A 37 -6.55 -3.97 0.26
CA ILE A 37 -6.70 -4.83 1.45
C ILE A 37 -5.37 -5.54 1.76
N ASN A 38 -4.73 -6.15 0.76
CA ASN A 38 -3.45 -6.85 0.95
C ASN A 38 -2.35 -5.89 1.42
N CYS A 39 -2.31 -4.65 0.93
CA CYS A 39 -1.40 -3.60 1.40
C CYS A 39 -1.64 -3.23 2.88
N LEU A 40 -2.91 -3.14 3.30
CA LEU A 40 -3.24 -2.86 4.70
C LEU A 40 -2.91 -4.05 5.61
N LEU A 41 -3.11 -5.28 5.15
CA LEU A 41 -2.73 -6.50 5.88
C LEU A 41 -1.23 -6.75 5.91
N CYS A 42 -0.46 -6.11 5.01
CA CYS A 42 0.99 -6.22 5.00
C CYS A 42 1.58 -5.76 6.36
N PRO A 43 2.37 -6.62 7.03
CA PRO A 43 3.13 -6.24 8.20
C PRO A 43 4.06 -5.06 7.91
N ASP A 44 4.24 -4.19 8.91
CA ASP A 44 5.05 -2.98 8.75
C ASP A 44 6.54 -3.32 8.57
N ASP A 45 7.06 -4.39 9.18
CA ASP A 45 8.44 -4.86 8.99
C ASP A 45 8.69 -5.35 7.54
N LEU A 46 7.70 -5.98 6.92
CA LEU A 46 7.76 -6.37 5.52
C LEU A 46 7.67 -5.12 4.61
N LEU A 47 6.88 -4.13 4.99
CA LEU A 47 6.74 -2.89 4.23
C LEU A 47 8.05 -2.07 4.23
N GLU A 48 8.81 -2.09 5.33
CA GLU A 48 10.17 -1.50 5.38
C GLU A 48 11.15 -2.23 4.44
N LYS A 49 11.09 -3.56 4.38
CA LYS A 49 11.88 -4.35 3.42
C LYS A 49 11.49 -4.01 1.99
N TYR A 50 10.21 -3.78 1.71
CA TYR A 50 9.75 -3.31 0.40
C TYR A 50 10.27 -1.92 0.04
N LEU A 51 10.34 -0.99 1.00
CA LEU A 51 11.00 0.29 0.75
C LEU A 51 12.48 0.08 0.40
N THR A 52 13.18 -0.83 1.08
CA THR A 52 14.57 -1.17 0.74
C THR A 52 14.70 -1.68 -0.70
N VAL A 53 13.86 -2.63 -1.11
CA VAL A 53 13.84 -3.15 -2.50
C VAL A 53 13.59 -2.02 -3.50
N LEU A 54 12.62 -1.15 -3.21
CA LEU A 54 12.31 0.00 -4.05
C LEU A 54 13.51 0.94 -4.17
N THR A 55 14.16 1.30 -3.05
CA THR A 55 15.33 2.19 -3.03
C THR A 55 16.51 1.60 -3.82
N LEU A 56 16.73 0.28 -3.75
CA LEU A 56 17.80 -0.36 -4.52
C LEU A 56 17.57 -0.27 -6.03
N LYS A 57 16.31 -0.37 -6.49
CA LYS A 57 15.96 -0.24 -7.91
C LYS A 57 15.85 1.22 -8.37
N TYR A 58 15.28 2.07 -7.53
CA TYR A 58 14.94 3.47 -7.81
C TYR A 58 15.37 4.37 -6.64
N PRO A 59 16.68 4.68 -6.50
CA PRO A 59 17.23 5.37 -5.33
C PRO A 59 16.57 6.71 -5.03
N TYR A 60 16.39 7.56 -6.06
CA TYR A 60 15.78 8.87 -5.90
C TYR A 60 14.35 8.80 -5.35
N ILE A 61 13.55 7.82 -5.78
CA ILE A 61 12.17 7.64 -5.31
C ILE A 61 12.17 7.15 -3.86
N GLY A 62 13.04 6.18 -3.55
CA GLY A 62 13.21 5.65 -2.20
C GLY A 62 13.61 6.72 -1.19
N GLU A 63 14.59 7.57 -1.54
CA GLU A 63 15.02 8.71 -0.74
C GLU A 63 13.87 9.68 -0.49
N LYS A 64 13.15 10.09 -1.54
CA LYS A 64 12.01 11.02 -1.41
C LYS A 64 10.89 10.47 -0.52
N ILE A 65 10.61 9.17 -0.57
CA ILE A 65 9.63 8.54 0.31
C ILE A 65 10.12 8.50 1.75
N SER A 66 11.41 8.21 1.96
CA SER A 66 12.03 8.15 3.29
C SER A 66 12.09 9.52 3.98
N GLU A 67 12.23 10.59 3.21
CA GLU A 67 12.19 11.97 3.70
C GLU A 67 10.76 12.43 4.09
N ASN A 68 9.71 11.77 3.57
CA ASN A 68 8.32 12.18 3.74
C ASN A 68 7.63 11.48 4.94
N GLY A 69 8.22 11.65 6.12
CA GLY A 69 7.67 11.16 7.39
C GLY A 69 7.47 9.64 7.43
N ASP A 70 6.51 9.18 8.25
CA ASP A 70 6.17 7.75 8.30
C ASP A 70 5.34 7.35 7.07
N PHE A 71 6.03 6.91 6.02
CA PHE A 71 5.41 6.47 4.77
C PHE A 71 4.38 5.34 4.97
N LYS A 72 4.50 4.56 6.06
CA LYS A 72 3.58 3.47 6.38
C LYS A 72 2.19 3.98 6.74
N LYS A 73 2.06 5.24 7.17
CA LYS A 73 0.80 5.94 7.45
C LYS A 73 0.38 6.87 6.31
N HIS A 74 1.24 7.09 5.33
CA HIS A 74 0.97 8.01 4.23
C HIS A 74 0.02 7.38 3.19
N ARG A 75 -1.07 8.08 2.88
CA ARG A 75 -2.17 7.61 2.01
C ARG A 75 -1.74 7.09 0.64
N PHE A 76 -0.76 7.76 0.02
CA PHE A 76 -0.21 7.38 -1.28
C PHE A 76 1.00 6.44 -1.15
N ASN A 77 2.06 6.87 -0.45
CA ASN A 77 3.34 6.15 -0.38
C ASN A 77 3.20 4.70 0.11
N ARG A 78 2.33 4.41 1.09
CA ARG A 78 2.14 3.03 1.59
C ARG A 78 1.80 2.07 0.47
N LEU A 79 0.78 2.40 -0.32
CA LEU A 79 0.31 1.57 -1.43
C LEU A 79 1.31 1.57 -2.59
N TYR A 80 1.97 2.70 -2.84
CA TYR A 80 3.00 2.81 -3.87
C TYR A 80 4.21 1.89 -3.60
N VAL A 81 4.73 1.89 -2.36
CA VAL A 81 5.84 1.02 -1.93
C VAL A 81 5.44 -0.43 -2.04
N PHE A 82 4.27 -0.80 -1.52
CA PHE A 82 3.76 -2.17 -1.56
C PHE A 82 3.64 -2.70 -3.01
N ASN A 83 3.09 -1.90 -3.92
CA ASN A 83 2.90 -2.31 -5.31
C ASN A 83 4.24 -2.41 -6.07
N THR A 84 5.08 -1.37 -5.93
CA THR A 84 6.33 -1.26 -6.70
C THR A 84 7.31 -2.35 -6.29
N ALA A 85 7.45 -2.63 -4.99
CA ALA A 85 8.34 -3.70 -4.53
C ALA A 85 7.88 -5.08 -5.05
N ARG A 86 6.58 -5.37 -5.02
CA ARG A 86 6.05 -6.65 -5.54
C ARG A 86 6.20 -6.79 -7.04
N MET A 87 6.16 -5.68 -7.78
CA MET A 87 6.46 -5.66 -9.22
C MET A 87 7.94 -5.98 -9.45
N ILE A 88 8.86 -5.30 -8.76
CA ILE A 88 10.31 -5.54 -8.86
C ILE A 88 10.66 -7.00 -8.53
N LEU A 89 10.02 -7.59 -7.52
CA LEU A 89 10.28 -8.97 -7.07
C LEU A 89 9.65 -10.04 -7.99
N ALA A 90 8.74 -9.65 -8.88
CA ALA A 90 8.12 -10.56 -9.84
C ALA A 90 8.84 -10.58 -11.19
N ASP A 91 9.72 -9.61 -11.44
CA ASP A 91 10.64 -9.55 -12.59
C ASP A 91 11.84 -10.48 -12.42
#